data_AF-A0A285V2N2-F1
#
_entry.id   AF-A0A285V2N2-F1
#
_cell.length_a   1.000
_cell.length_b   1.000
_cell.length_c   1.000
_cell.angle_alpha   90.00
_cell.angle_beta   90.00
_cell.angle_gamma   90.00
#
_symmetry.space_group_name_H-M   'P 1'
#
loop_
_entity.id
_entity.type
_entity.pdbx_description
1 polymer ?
#
loop_
_entity_poly.entity_id
_entity_poly.type
_entity_poly.pdbx_seq_one_letter_code
_entity_poly.pdbx_strand_id
1 'polypeptide(L)'
;MSKTYKSEALAAVHEMMEGFYESGAIDKKTMREFDEGCLTTVAPLTPEEIRTIRERESISQPVFARYLNVSKGLVSDWERGVKRPSGPALRLLTVVRNKGLQAIA
;
A
#
# COMPACT_ATOMS: atom_id res chain seq x y z
N MET A 1 -13.01 -5.91 -5.34
CA MET A 1 -11.58 -5.60 -5.14
C MET A 1 -10.91 -6.83 -4.57
N SER A 2 -9.73 -7.21 -5.03
CA SER A 2 -9.00 -8.34 -4.43
C SER A 2 -8.48 -7.95 -3.05
N LYS A 3 -8.74 -8.78 -2.03
CA LYS A 3 -8.16 -8.61 -0.70
C LYS A 3 -6.66 -8.80 -0.80
N THR A 4 -5.90 -7.97 -0.10
CA THR A 4 -4.44 -8.12 -0.01
C THR A 4 -4.07 -8.14 1.44
N TYR A 5 -3.47 -9.23 1.88
CA TYR A 5 -3.18 -9.48 3.28
C TYR A 5 -1.77 -9.00 3.64
N LYS A 6 -1.57 -8.64 4.91
CA LYS A 6 -0.25 -8.26 5.45
C LYS A 6 0.69 -9.47 5.56
N SER A 7 0.14 -10.68 5.76
CA SER A 7 0.87 -11.96 5.77
C SER A 7 -0.09 -13.12 5.45
N GLU A 8 0.47 -14.31 5.19
CA GLU A 8 -0.31 -15.54 5.01
C GLU A 8 -1.08 -15.93 6.28
N ALA A 9 -0.44 -15.82 7.45
CA ALA A 9 -1.11 -16.06 8.73
C ALA A 9 -2.31 -15.14 8.95
N LEU A 10 -2.19 -13.86 8.57
CA LEU A 10 -3.30 -12.90 8.66
C LEU A 10 -4.37 -13.14 7.60
N ALA A 11 -4.03 -13.77 6.47
CA ALA A 11 -5.02 -14.23 5.50
C ALA A 11 -5.89 -15.34 6.11
N ALA A 12 -5.26 -16.38 6.69
CA ALA A 12 -5.97 -17.48 7.34
C ALA A 12 -6.86 -17.01 8.50
N VAL A 13 -6.36 -16.08 9.33
CA VAL A 13 -7.16 -15.48 10.41
C VAL A 13 -8.35 -14.71 9.84
N HIS A 14 -8.14 -13.89 8.80
CA HIS A 14 -9.22 -13.11 8.20
C HIS A 14 -10.30 -14.00 7.59
N GLU A 15 -9.92 -15.02 6.82
CA GLU A 15 -10.85 -15.99 6.22
C GLU A 15 -11.67 -16.72 7.28
N MET A 16 -11.06 -17.11 8.40
CA MET A 16 -11.78 -17.69 9.54
C MET A 16 -12.83 -16.72 10.10
N MET A 17 -12.48 -15.43 10.26
CA MET A 17 -13.40 -14.42 10.75
C MET A 17 -14.52 -14.12 9.77
N GLU A 18 -14.29 -14.22 8.46
CA GLU A 18 -15.35 -14.11 7.46
C GLU A 18 -16.40 -15.21 7.63
N GLY A 19 -15.98 -16.45 7.87
CA GLY A 19 -16.92 -17.54 8.18
C GLY A 19 -17.77 -17.26 9.43
N PHE A 20 -17.17 -16.65 10.46
CA PHE A 20 -17.90 -16.22 11.67
C PHE A 20 -18.85 -15.05 11.42
N TYR A 21 -18.50 -14.14 10.52
CA TYR A 21 -19.37 -13.05 10.12
C TYR A 21 -20.58 -13.58 9.33
N GLU A 22 -20.34 -14.47 8.37
CA GLU A 22 -21.38 -15.12 7.57
C GLU A 22 -22.34 -15.97 8.43
N SER A 23 -21.83 -16.62 9.48
CA SER A 23 -22.67 -17.37 10.42
C SER A 23 -23.40 -16.48 11.44
N GLY A 24 -23.15 -15.17 11.45
CA GLY A 24 -23.70 -14.22 12.43
C GLY A 24 -23.10 -14.32 13.83
N ALA A 25 -21.97 -15.01 14.00
CA ALA A 25 -21.27 -15.15 15.28
C ALA A 25 -20.52 -13.87 15.69
N ILE A 26 -20.13 -13.05 14.72
CA ILE A 26 -19.57 -11.70 14.95
C ILE A 26 -20.34 -10.66 14.16
N ASP A 27 -20.34 -9.41 14.64
CA ASP A 27 -21.01 -8.31 13.96
C ASP A 27 -20.10 -7.62 12.92
N LYS A 28 -20.69 -6.69 12.16
CA LYS A 28 -19.98 -5.94 11.11
C LYS A 28 -18.87 -5.04 11.68
N LYS A 29 -18.99 -4.57 12.92
CA LYS A 29 -17.97 -3.74 13.56
C LYS A 29 -16.74 -4.61 13.85
N THR A 30 -16.93 -5.79 14.44
CA THR A 30 -15.86 -6.76 14.66
C THR A 30 -15.19 -7.17 13.35
N MET A 31 -15.97 -7.48 12.30
CA MET A 31 -15.38 -7.84 11.00
C MET A 31 -14.50 -6.71 10.42
N ARG A 32 -14.91 -5.45 10.59
CA ARG A 32 -14.13 -4.28 10.15
C ARG A 32 -12.80 -4.14 10.90
N GLU A 33 -12.76 -4.46 12.19
CA GLU A 33 -11.51 -4.47 12.96
C GLU A 33 -10.52 -5.51 12.40
N PHE A 34 -11.03 -6.67 11.96
CA PHE A 34 -10.22 -7.69 11.28
C PHE A 34 -9.81 -7.29 9.86
N ASP A 35 -10.65 -6.57 9.11
CA ASP A 35 -10.26 -5.98 7.83
C ASP A 35 -9.04 -5.05 8.01
N GLU A 36 -9.09 -4.14 8.98
CA GLU A 36 -8.00 -3.18 9.24
C GLU A 36 -6.73 -3.88 9.80
N GLY A 37 -6.93 -4.92 10.61
CA GLY A 37 -5.87 -5.74 11.19
C GLY A 37 -5.16 -6.62 10.17
N CYS A 38 -5.90 -7.26 9.27
CA CYS A 38 -5.37 -8.30 8.38
C CYS A 38 -5.05 -7.79 6.98
N LEU A 39 -5.82 -6.82 6.47
CA LEU A 39 -5.65 -6.30 5.12
C LEU A 39 -4.56 -5.22 5.07
N THR A 40 -3.82 -5.19 3.97
CA THR A 40 -2.85 -4.14 3.66
C THR A 40 -3.59 -2.84 3.40
N THR A 41 -3.65 -1.98 4.42
CA THR A 41 -4.18 -0.63 4.33
C THR A 41 -3.20 0.28 3.59
N VAL A 42 -3.74 1.04 2.63
CA VAL A 42 -2.97 2.04 1.88
C VAL A 42 -3.11 3.36 2.63
N ALA A 43 -2.15 3.64 3.51
CA ALA A 43 -2.10 4.92 4.23
C ALA A 43 -1.53 6.03 3.33
N PRO A 44 -1.95 7.29 3.49
CA PRO A 44 -1.28 8.42 2.85
C PRO A 44 0.21 8.46 3.18
N LEU A 45 1.03 8.80 2.18
CA LEU A 45 2.47 8.98 2.35
C LEU A 45 2.81 10.47 2.39
N THR A 46 3.69 10.84 3.32
CA THR A 46 4.31 12.16 3.38
C THR A 46 5.35 12.34 2.27
N PRO A 47 5.70 13.58 1.90
CA PRO A 47 6.74 13.85 0.91
C PRO A 47 8.09 13.19 1.24
N GLU A 48 8.46 13.21 2.53
CA GLU A 48 9.71 12.63 3.02
C GLU A 48 9.71 11.10 2.97
N GLU A 49 8.59 10.45 3.27
CA GLU A 49 8.46 8.99 3.08
C GLU A 49 8.62 8.59 1.62
N ILE A 50 8.06 9.36 0.68
CA ILE A 50 8.19 9.08 -0.76
C ILE A 50 9.65 9.19 -1.20
N ARG A 51 10.35 10.24 -0.75
CA ARG A 51 11.79 10.42 -0.97
C ARG A 51 12.59 9.25 -0.39
N THR A 52 12.29 8.89 0.86
CA THR A 52 12.97 7.79 1.57
C THR A 52 12.79 6.46 0.84
N ILE A 53 11.59 6.16 0.33
CA ILE A 53 11.34 4.96 -0.50
C ILE A 53 12.28 4.97 -1.70
N ARG A 54 12.36 6.08 -2.45
CA ARG A 54 13.23 6.18 -3.64
C ARG A 54 14.71 6.01 -3.29
N GLU A 55 15.16 6.67 -2.24
CA GLU A 55 16.57 6.69 -1.84
C GLU A 55 17.03 5.35 -1.28
N ARG A 56 16.16 4.63 -0.56
CA ARG A 56 16.43 3.25 -0.14
C ARG A 56 16.71 2.33 -1.33
N GLU A 57 15.99 2.51 -2.44
CA GLU A 57 16.20 1.75 -3.68
C GLU A 57 17.40 2.25 -4.49
N SER A 58 18.11 3.31 -4.04
CA SER A 58 19.31 3.87 -4.67
C SER A 58 19.12 4.31 -6.12
N ILE A 59 17.94 4.85 -6.45
CA ILE A 59 17.60 5.29 -7.81
C ILE A 59 17.24 6.78 -7.90
N SER A 60 17.40 7.32 -9.10
CA SER A 60 17.05 8.71 -9.42
C SER A 60 15.55 8.90 -9.60
N GLN A 61 15.07 10.15 -9.46
CA GLN A 61 13.64 10.47 -9.69
C GLN A 61 13.13 10.04 -11.09
N PRO A 62 13.87 10.23 -12.21
CA PRO A 62 13.45 9.72 -13.51
C PRO A 62 13.31 8.20 -13.56
N VAL A 63 14.24 7.45 -12.94
CA VAL A 63 14.19 5.99 -12.92
C VAL A 63 12.99 5.53 -12.08
N PHE A 64 12.78 6.13 -10.91
CA PHE A 64 11.64 5.80 -10.05
C PHE A 64 10.30 6.09 -10.72
N ALA A 65 10.21 7.21 -11.44
CA ALA A 65 9.03 7.58 -12.22
C ALA A 65 8.73 6.54 -13.31
N ARG A 66 9.75 5.98 -13.97
CA ARG A 66 9.60 4.93 -14.98
C ARG A 66 9.00 3.65 -14.39
N TYR A 67 9.48 3.19 -13.23
CA TYR A 67 8.90 2.03 -12.54
C TYR A 67 7.44 2.26 -12.12
N LEU A 68 7.11 3.47 -11.68
CA LEU A 68 5.75 3.83 -11.26
C LEU A 68 4.83 4.19 -12.45
N ASN A 69 5.33 4.16 -13.68
CA ASN A 69 4.62 4.60 -14.90
C ASN A 69 4.02 6.01 -14.78
N VAL A 70 4.82 6.97 -14.29
CA VAL A 70 4.44 8.38 -14.16
C VAL A 70 5.55 9.29 -14.67
N SER A 71 5.30 10.60 -14.74
CA SER A 71 6.34 11.57 -15.11
C SER A 71 7.29 11.86 -13.94
N LYS A 72 8.56 12.16 -14.25
CA LYS A 72 9.52 12.67 -13.26
C LYS A 72 9.00 13.91 -12.53
N GLY A 73 8.26 14.77 -13.24
CA GLY A 73 7.65 15.97 -12.66
C GLY A 73 6.67 15.62 -11.55
N LEU A 74 5.87 14.56 -11.73
CA LEU A 74 4.92 14.12 -10.72
C LEU A 74 5.61 13.54 -9.47
N VAL A 75 6.66 12.75 -9.64
CA VAL A 75 7.50 12.29 -8.50
C VAL A 75 8.10 13.48 -7.75
N SER A 76 8.62 14.47 -8.48
CA SER A 76 9.14 15.71 -7.91
C SER A 76 8.06 16.54 -7.19
N ASP A 77 6.82 16.56 -7.68
CA ASP A 77 5.70 17.21 -7.01
C ASP A 77 5.34 16.50 -5.70
N TRP A 78 5.38 15.16 -5.68
CA TRP A 78 5.13 14.36 -4.49
C TRP A 78 6.19 14.56 -3.43
N GLU A 79 7.48 14.46 -3.78
CA GLU A 79 8.60 14.62 -2.82
C GLU A 79 8.73 16.04 -2.27
N ARG A 80 8.10 17.04 -2.89
CA ARG A 80 8.04 18.43 -2.39
C ARG A 80 6.70 18.76 -1.71
N GLY A 81 5.74 17.84 -1.72
CA GLY A 81 4.41 18.07 -1.15
C GLY A 81 3.51 19.00 -1.96
N VAL A 82 3.85 19.30 -3.22
CA VAL A 82 3.01 20.08 -4.14
C VAL A 82 1.75 19.30 -4.53
N LYS A 83 1.90 17.98 -4.72
CA LYS A 83 0.79 17.05 -4.96
C LYS A 83 0.90 15.87 -4.01
N ARG A 84 -0.20 15.15 -3.83
CA ARG A 84 -0.23 13.91 -3.07
C ARG A 84 -0.59 12.74 -3.98
N PRO A 85 0.12 11.59 -3.88
CA PRO A 85 -0.29 10.40 -4.60
C PRO A 85 -1.63 9.89 -4.05
N SER A 86 -2.45 9.33 -4.94
CA SER A 86 -3.73 8.73 -4.60
C SER A 86 -3.98 7.50 -5.49
N GLY A 87 -4.98 6.70 -5.12
CA GLY A 87 -5.42 5.56 -5.93
C GLY A 87 -4.26 4.60 -6.28
N PRO A 88 -4.10 4.21 -7.57
CA PRO A 88 -3.07 3.27 -8.01
C PRO A 88 -1.64 3.70 -7.66
N ALA A 89 -1.31 5.00 -7.78
CA ALA A 89 0.03 5.49 -7.48
C ALA A 89 0.40 5.30 -6.01
N LEU A 90 -0.52 5.62 -5.09
CA LEU A 90 -0.33 5.42 -3.66
C LEU A 90 -0.21 3.92 -3.32
N ARG A 91 -0.96 3.07 -4.03
CA ARG A 91 -0.87 1.61 -3.89
C ARG A 91 0.52 1.10 -4.31
N LEU A 92 1.02 1.51 -5.47
CA LEU A 92 2.35 1.10 -5.95
C LEU A 92 3.46 1.59 -5.01
N LEU A 93 3.39 2.85 -4.56
CA LEU A 93 4.32 3.36 -3.55
C LEU A 93 4.28 2.55 -2.25
N THR A 94 3.11 2.11 -1.82
CA THR A 94 2.95 1.23 -0.65
C THR A 94 3.56 -0.15 -0.89
N VAL A 95 3.39 -0.72 -2.09
CA VAL A 95 4.02 -1.99 -2.47
C VAL A 95 5.54 -1.87 -2.45
N VAL A 96 6.10 -0.83 -3.09
CA VAL A 96 7.55 -0.58 -3.08
C VAL A 96 8.03 -0.39 -1.65
N ARG A 97 7.35 0.43 -0.83
CA ARG A 97 7.70 0.62 0.58
C ARG A 97 7.81 -0.69 1.35
N ASN A 98 6.89 -1.62 1.13
CA ASN A 98 6.81 -2.86 1.91
C ASN A 98 7.66 -4.00 1.33
N LYS A 99 7.83 -4.07 0.00
CA LYS A 99 8.41 -5.23 -0.70
C LYS A 99 9.63 -4.91 -1.57
N GLY A 100 10.03 -3.65 -1.67
CA GLY A 100 11.12 -3.18 -2.54
C GLY A 100 10.65 -2.91 -3.99
N LEU A 101 11.51 -2.27 -4.77
CA LEU A 101 11.19 -1.86 -6.15
C LEU A 101 10.93 -3.04 -7.08
N GLN A 102 11.60 -4.17 -6.85
CA GLN A 102 11.46 -5.39 -7.66
C GLN A 102 10.04 -5.97 -7.65
N ALA A 103 9.21 -5.61 -6.66
CA ALA A 103 7.83 -6.05 -6.62
C ALA A 103 6.94 -5.42 -7.72
N ILE A 104 7.44 -4.41 -8.44
CA ILE A 104 6.74 -3.72 -9.53
C ILE A 104 7.61 -3.57 -10.80
N ALA A 105 8.74 -4.29 -10.85
CA ALA A 105 9.70 -4.25 -11.95
C ALA A 105 9.27 -5.10 -13.14
#